data_AF-A0A936WYW6-F1
#
_entry.id   AF-A0A936WYW6-F1
#
_cell.length_a   1.000
_cell.length_b   1.000
_cell.length_c   1.000
_cell.angle_alpha   90.00
_cell.angle_beta   90.00
_cell.angle_gamma   90.00
#
_symmetry.space_group_name_H-M   'P 1'
#
loop_
_entity.id
_entity.type
_entity.pdbx_description
1 polymer ?
#
loop_
_entity_poly.entity_id
_entity_poly.type
_entity_poly.pdbx_seq_one_letter_code
_entity_poly.pdbx_strand_id
1 'polypeptide(L)'
;MKVSNETKVGALTAVSITLLILGFNFLKGKNITERSNTIYAVFPNVDGLAVSSPVYANGYQIGRVGDLEARQKPKWYYRNYHPYQRHQYSH
;
A
#
# COMPACT_ATOMS: atom_id res chain seq x y z
N MET A 1 -33.19 -39.19 9.47
CA MET A 1 -33.61 -38.05 10.32
C MET A 1 -34.01 -36.90 9.40
N LYS A 2 -35.19 -36.29 9.58
CA LYS A 2 -35.62 -35.12 8.78
C LYS A 2 -34.99 -33.87 9.42
N VAL A 3 -34.22 -33.11 8.66
CA VAL A 3 -33.71 -31.81 9.10
C VAL A 3 -34.89 -30.87 9.27
N SER A 4 -35.04 -30.28 10.47
CA SER A 4 -36.14 -29.36 10.76
C SER A 4 -35.99 -28.04 9.97
N ASN A 5 -37.10 -27.35 9.73
CA ASN A 5 -37.08 -26.11 8.94
C ASN A 5 -36.27 -25.02 9.64
N GLU A 6 -36.28 -24.99 10.96
CA GLU A 6 -35.49 -24.07 11.80
C GLU A 6 -33.99 -24.28 11.58
N THR A 7 -33.54 -25.53 11.45
CA THR A 7 -32.12 -25.85 11.20
C THR A 7 -31.68 -25.39 9.81
N LYS A 8 -32.56 -25.48 8.80
CA LYS A 8 -32.27 -24.99 7.45
C LYS A 8 -32.12 -23.47 7.42
N VAL A 9 -32.99 -22.74 8.12
CA VAL A 9 -32.93 -21.28 8.23
C VAL A 9 -31.67 -20.83 8.97
N GLY A 10 -31.32 -21.54 10.06
CA GLY A 10 -30.07 -21.29 10.79
C GLY A 10 -28.83 -21.49 9.92
N ALA A 11 -28.77 -22.60 9.17
CA ALA A 11 -27.67 -22.88 8.26
C ALA A 11 -27.56 -21.84 7.13
N LEU A 12 -28.68 -21.43 6.53
CA LEU A 12 -28.70 -20.40 5.48
C LEU A 12 -28.18 -19.05 6.01
N THR A 13 -28.57 -18.69 7.23
CA THR A 13 -28.12 -17.47 7.88
C THR A 13 -26.61 -17.51 8.13
N ALA A 14 -26.09 -18.62 8.66
CA ALA A 14 -24.66 -18.78 8.90
C ALA A 14 -23.82 -18.69 7.62
N VAL A 15 -24.28 -19.33 6.53
CA VAL A 15 -23.64 -19.24 5.21
C VAL A 15 -23.66 -17.81 4.68
N SER A 16 -24.81 -17.13 4.81
CA SER A 16 -24.98 -15.75 4.35
C SER A 16 -24.01 -14.79 5.07
N ILE A 17 -23.89 -14.89 6.39
CA ILE A 17 -22.97 -14.06 7.18
C ILE A 17 -21.52 -14.33 6.76
N THR A 18 -21.16 -15.60 6.59
CA THR A 18 -19.80 -16.00 6.16
C THR A 18 -19.47 -15.40 4.79
N LEU A 19 -20.37 -15.54 3.82
CA LEU A 19 -20.22 -14.97 2.48
C LEU A 19 -20.14 -13.44 2.52
N LEU A 20 -20.90 -12.78 3.38
CA LEU A 20 -20.88 -11.32 3.51
C LEU A 20 -19.55 -10.82 4.04
N ILE A 21 -18.98 -11.47 5.07
CA ILE A 21 -17.65 -11.12 5.60
C ILE A 21 -16.57 -11.34 4.54
N LEU A 22 -16.58 -12.50 3.87
CA LEU A 22 -15.61 -12.82 2.82
C LEU A 22 -15.74 -11.87 1.62
N GLY A 23 -16.96 -11.63 1.15
CA GLY A 23 -17.26 -10.73 0.04
C GLY A 23 -16.90 -9.29 0.35
N PHE A 24 -17.18 -8.80 1.55
CA PHE A 24 -16.80 -7.45 1.97
C PHE A 24 -15.28 -7.29 2.03
N ASN A 25 -14.55 -8.29 2.56
CA ASN A 25 -13.09 -8.27 2.57
C ASN A 25 -12.49 -8.34 1.15
N PHE A 26 -13.11 -9.10 0.25
CA PHE A 26 -12.74 -9.18 -1.17
C PHE A 26 -12.95 -7.82 -1.89
N LEU A 27 -14.11 -7.19 -1.72
CA LEU A 27 -14.39 -5.86 -2.29
C LEU A 27 -13.44 -4.78 -1.75
N LYS A 28 -13.02 -4.92 -0.48
CA LYS A 28 -12.04 -4.02 0.14
C LYS A 28 -10.61 -4.23 -0.38
N GLY A 29 -10.38 -5.23 -1.25
CA GLY A 29 -9.06 -5.54 -1.80
C GLY A 29 -8.05 -5.96 -0.72
N LYS A 30 -8.53 -6.34 0.48
CA LYS A 30 -7.66 -6.91 1.50
C LYS A 30 -7.33 -8.33 1.06
N ASN A 31 -6.22 -8.48 0.34
CA ASN A 31 -5.67 -9.76 -0.04
C ASN A 31 -5.25 -10.53 1.22
N ILE A 32 -6.21 -11.21 1.85
CA ILE A 32 -6.05 -12.09 3.01
C ILE A 32 -5.03 -13.23 2.80
N THR A 33 -4.59 -13.45 1.56
CA THR A 33 -3.68 -14.54 1.14
C THR A 33 -2.35 -14.07 0.55
N GLU A 34 -2.21 -12.81 0.12
CA GLU A 34 -0.95 -12.39 -0.52
C GLU A 34 0.04 -11.80 0.49
N ARG A 35 1.21 -12.43 0.62
CA ARG A 35 2.40 -11.81 1.21
C ARG A 35 2.81 -10.65 0.31
N SER A 36 2.17 -9.50 0.45
CA SER A 36 2.67 -8.28 -0.19
C SER A 36 4.01 -7.94 0.45
N ASN A 37 5.11 -8.18 -0.28
CA ASN A 37 6.41 -7.68 0.12
C ASN A 37 6.40 -6.17 -0.10
N THR A 38 6.15 -5.41 0.96
CA THR A 38 6.22 -3.95 0.91
C THR A 38 7.67 -3.50 0.82
N ILE A 39 8.02 -2.82 -0.27
CA ILE A 39 9.35 -2.26 -0.51
C ILE A 39 9.26 -0.74 -0.36
N TYR A 40 10.21 -0.16 0.38
CA TYR A 40 10.32 1.29 0.55
C TYR A 40 11.43 1.85 -0.34
N ALA A 41 11.11 2.92 -1.06
CA ALA A 41 12.06 3.68 -1.86
C ALA A 41 12.01 5.15 -1.46
N VAL A 42 13.17 5.82 -1.46
CA VAL A 42 13.29 7.23 -1.09
C VAL A 42 13.66 8.02 -2.33
N PHE A 43 12.81 8.99 -2.66
CA PHE A 43 13.02 9.90 -3.78
C PHE A 43 13.09 11.35 -3.27
N PRO A 44 13.84 12.23 -3.95
CA PRO A 44 13.91 13.65 -3.60
C PRO A 44 12.62 14.41 -3.92
N ASN A 45 11.85 13.94 -4.89
CA ASN A 45 10.57 14.50 -5.31
C ASN A 45 9.65 13.36 -5.77
N VAL A 46 8.37 13.43 -5.42
CA VAL A 46 7.33 12.46 -5.78
C VAL A 46 6.09 13.16 -6.34
N ASP A 47 6.26 14.36 -6.90
CA ASP A 47 5.14 15.13 -7.45
C ASP A 47 4.49 14.33 -8.60
N GLY A 48 3.17 14.22 -8.55
CA GLY A 48 2.40 13.44 -9.52
C GLY A 48 2.27 11.95 -9.22
N LEU A 49 2.92 11.43 -8.17
CA LEU A 49 2.60 10.10 -7.63
C LEU A 49 1.36 10.19 -6.72
N ALA A 50 0.41 9.28 -6.93
CA ALA A 50 -0.73 9.10 -6.04
C ALA A 50 -0.67 7.73 -5.36
N VAL A 51 -1.28 7.62 -4.18
CA VAL A 51 -1.55 6.31 -3.58
C VAL A 51 -2.39 5.48 -4.55
N SER A 52 -2.06 4.20 -4.68
CA SER A 52 -2.64 3.26 -5.67
C SER A 52 -2.19 3.44 -7.13
N SER A 53 -1.31 4.39 -7.44
CA SER A 53 -0.68 4.45 -8.78
C SER A 53 0.02 3.11 -9.10
N PRO A 54 -0.10 2.59 -10.33
CA PRO A 54 0.53 1.33 -10.72
C PRO A 54 2.06 1.48 -10.77
N VAL A 55 2.76 0.47 -10.26
CA VAL A 55 4.23 0.37 -10.33
C VAL A 55 4.59 -0.63 -11.42
N TYR A 56 5.45 -0.21 -12.35
CA TYR A 56 5.88 -1.03 -13.47
C TYR A 56 7.36 -1.43 -13.35
N ALA A 57 7.68 -2.64 -13.78
CA ALA A 57 9.05 -3.10 -14.03
C ALA A 57 9.11 -3.73 -15.42
N ASN A 58 10.06 -3.30 -16.25
CA ASN A 58 10.20 -3.75 -17.64
C ASN A 58 8.88 -3.68 -18.46
N GLY A 59 8.02 -2.70 -18.16
CA GLY A 59 6.72 -2.53 -18.83
C GLY A 59 5.57 -3.38 -18.26
N TYR A 60 5.81 -4.26 -17.29
CA TYR A 60 4.78 -5.06 -16.63
C TYR A 60 4.38 -4.44 -15.29
N GLN A 61 3.08 -4.38 -15.00
CA GLN A 61 2.60 -3.92 -13.70
C GLN A 61 2.93 -4.96 -12.64
N ILE A 62 3.79 -4.59 -11.68
CA ILE A 62 4.25 -5.47 -10.59
C ILE A 62 3.65 -5.11 -9.23
N GLY A 63 2.95 -3.97 -9.13
CA GLY A 63 2.38 -3.55 -7.87
C GLY A 63 1.66 -2.21 -7.95
N ARG A 64 1.43 -1.62 -6.78
CA ARG A 64 0.85 -0.28 -6.61
C ARG A 64 1.57 0.46 -5.48
N VAL A 65 1.59 1.78 -5.57
CA VAL A 65 2.09 2.65 -4.49
C VAL A 65 1.20 2.46 -3.26
N GLY A 66 1.77 1.94 -2.18
CA GLY A 66 1.04 1.67 -0.93
C GLY A 66 0.85 2.92 -0.08
N ASP A 67 1.91 3.70 0.12
CA ASP A 67 1.90 4.91 0.94
C ASP A 67 2.97 5.92 0.49
N LEU A 68 2.75 7.20 0.83
CA LEU A 68 3.66 8.31 0.55
C LEU A 68 3.92 9.07 1.85
N GLU A 69 5.13 8.91 2.40
CA GLU A 69 5.53 9.57 3.64
C GLU A 69 6.59 10.65 3.39
N ALA A 70 6.33 11.87 3.87
CA ALA A 70 7.30 12.93 3.86
C ALA A 70 8.40 12.66 4.89
N ARG A 71 9.56 12.18 4.44
CA ARG A 71 10.71 11.95 5.33
C ARG A 71 11.37 13.29 5.69
N GLN A 72 11.04 13.81 6.88
CA GLN A 72 11.74 14.96 7.44
C GLN A 72 13.21 14.58 7.74
N LYS A 73 14.16 15.32 7.17
CA LYS A 73 15.58 15.16 7.49
C LYS A 73 15.82 15.76 8.88
N PRO A 74 16.59 15.08 9.76
CA PRO A 74 16.91 15.63 11.07
C PRO A 74 17.76 16.91 10.94
N LYS A 75 17.64 17.85 11.89
CA LYS A 75 18.30 19.17 11.83
C LYS A 75 19.82 19.10 11.58
N TRP A 76 20.51 18.08 12.09
CA TRP A 76 21.95 17.89 11.89
C TRP A 76 22.32 17.62 10.42
N TYR A 77 21.39 17.12 9.61
CA TYR A 77 21.59 16.90 8.18
C TYR A 77 21.90 18.23 7.47
N TYR A 78 21.15 19.28 7.79
CA TYR A 78 21.34 20.60 7.18
C TYR A 78 22.58 21.33 7.71
N ARG A 79 23.16 20.92 8.84
CA ARG A 79 24.34 21.58 9.44
C ARG A 79 25.61 21.39 8.61
N ASN A 80 25.71 20.30 7.86
CA ASN A 80 26.90 19.96 7.06
C ASN A 80 26.63 19.92 5.54
N TYR A 81 25.43 20.31 5.10
CA TYR A 81 25.06 20.35 3.69
C TYR A 81 25.48 21.69 3.06
N HIS A 82 26.62 21.71 2.36
CA HIS A 82 27.06 22.84 1.54
C HIS A 82 27.01 22.49 0.04
N PRO A 83 25.87 22.67 -0.64
CA PRO A 83 25.72 22.21 -2.03
C PRO A 83 26.48 23.05 -3.08
N TYR A 84 26.99 24.24 -2.74
CA TYR A 84 27.54 25.19 -3.72
C TYR A 84 28.77 25.99 -3.24
N GLN A 85 29.80 25.35 -2.69
CA GLN A 85 31.10 26.01 -2.44
C GLN A 85 32.16 25.60 -3.47
N ARG A 86 31.85 25.66 -4.76
CA ARG A 86 32.87 25.51 -5.80
C ARG A 86 32.82 26.68 -6.79
N HIS A 87 33.93 27.42 -6.79
CA HIS A 87 34.37 28.43 -7.75
C HIS A 87 33.90 29.87 -7.54
N GLN A 88 34.47 30.52 -6.52
CA GLN A 88 34.77 31.96 -6.58
C GLN A 88 36.23 32.24 -6.22
N TYR A 89 37.19 31.55 -6.85
CA TYR A 89 38.59 32.01 -6.90
C TYR A 89 39.26 31.43 -8.15
N SER A 90 39.17 32.15 -9.27
CA SER A 90 40.17 32.13 -10.32
C SER A 90 40.11 33.51 -10.99
N HIS A 91 41.29 34.12 -11.09
CA HIS A 91 41.61 35.49 -11.51
C HIS A 91 40.79 36.08 -12.65
#